data_AF-A0A6C2UFQ3-F1
#
_entry.id   AF-A0A6C2UFQ3-F1
#
_cell.length_a   1.000
_cell.length_b   1.000
_cell.length_c   1.000
_cell.angle_alpha   90.00
_cell.angle_beta   90.00
_cell.angle_gamma   90.00
#
_symmetry.space_group_name_H-M   'P 1'
#
loop_
_entity.id
_entity.type
_entity.pdbx_description
1 polymer ?
#
loop_
_entity_poly.entity_id
_entity_poly.type
_entity_poly.pdbx_seq_one_letter_code
_entity_poly.pdbx_strand_id
1 'polypeptide(L)'
;MAASIKSRLLNKSKTEGLAFNQVLQQYAMERFLYRLSESRHADSFYLKGALLFWVWNLAGRRTTMDIALLGFLDNSLELIRKTFSEICTLSVIDDGLHFDEDTLRSQRIKEDADYEGVRVLFRAQLDTAQVTMQIDIGFGDSIGQKACKRDFPALLDLPVPRLQCYPVETVIAEKFEAMVKLELLNSRMKDFYDI
;
A
#
# COMPACT_ATOMS: atom_id res chain seq x y z
N MET A 1 7.70 -22.34 -8.22
CA MET A 1 7.80 -20.88 -8.44
C MET A 1 8.15 -20.13 -7.15
N ALA A 2 7.34 -20.24 -6.08
CA ALA A 2 7.54 -19.52 -4.80
C ALA A 2 8.96 -19.61 -4.20
N ALA A 3 9.58 -20.81 -4.13
CA ALA A 3 10.94 -20.96 -3.62
C ALA A 3 12.01 -20.22 -4.46
N SER A 4 11.78 -20.09 -5.78
CA SER A 4 12.64 -19.31 -6.67
C SER A 4 12.50 -17.82 -6.40
N ILE A 5 11.26 -17.31 -6.27
CA ILE A 5 10.99 -15.93 -5.88
C ILE A 5 11.63 -15.61 -4.53
N LYS A 6 11.42 -16.45 -3.50
CA LYS A 6 12.05 -16.29 -2.19
C LYS A 6 13.57 -16.20 -2.27
N SER A 7 14.20 -17.05 -3.08
CA SER A 7 15.66 -17.04 -3.29
C SER A 7 16.14 -15.74 -3.95
N ARG A 8 15.40 -15.22 -4.94
CA ARG A 8 15.69 -13.93 -5.58
C ARG A 8 15.56 -12.77 -4.60
N LEU A 9 14.53 -12.76 -3.76
CA LEU A 9 14.34 -11.75 -2.71
C LEU A 9 15.43 -11.81 -1.64
N LEU A 10 15.89 -13.01 -1.26
CA LEU A 10 17.03 -13.21 -0.36
C LEU A 10 18.34 -12.66 -0.95
N ASN A 11 18.55 -12.82 -2.25
CA ASN A 11 19.72 -12.24 -2.91
C ASN A 11 19.61 -10.71 -2.93
N LYS A 12 18.43 -10.16 -3.25
CA LYS A 12 18.19 -8.72 -3.22
C LYS A 12 18.42 -8.12 -1.83
N SER A 13 17.95 -8.78 -0.77
CA SER A 13 18.17 -8.32 0.60
C SER A 13 19.66 -8.25 0.96
N LYS A 14 20.47 -9.22 0.52
CA LYS A 14 21.92 -9.21 0.70
C LYS A 14 22.60 -8.09 -0.09
N THR A 15 22.20 -7.88 -1.35
CA THR A 15 22.77 -6.84 -2.22
C THR A 15 22.47 -5.44 -1.71
N GLU A 16 21.28 -5.22 -1.17
CA GLU A 16 20.84 -3.90 -0.67
C GLU A 16 21.15 -3.67 0.82
N GLY A 17 21.68 -4.68 1.52
CA GLY A 17 21.95 -4.59 2.96
C GLY A 17 20.67 -4.46 3.81
N LEU A 18 19.53 -4.91 3.30
CA LEU A 18 18.22 -4.83 3.97
C LEU A 18 17.87 -6.15 4.68
N ALA A 19 17.07 -6.05 5.74
CA ALA A 19 16.51 -7.24 6.36
C ALA A 19 15.55 -7.94 5.39
N PHE A 20 15.62 -9.28 5.31
CA PHE A 20 14.77 -10.05 4.38
C PHE A 20 13.28 -9.76 4.56
N ASN A 21 12.81 -9.61 5.82
CA ASN A 21 11.41 -9.28 6.10
C ASN A 21 10.97 -7.93 5.51
N GLN A 22 11.87 -6.95 5.40
CA GLN A 22 11.56 -5.66 4.76
C GLN A 22 11.39 -5.83 3.25
N VAL A 23 12.31 -6.56 2.60
CA VAL A 23 12.22 -6.85 1.16
C VAL A 23 10.97 -7.69 0.86
N LEU A 24 10.66 -8.65 1.72
CA LEU A 24 9.47 -9.48 1.60
C LEU A 24 8.19 -8.66 1.77
N GLN A 25 8.13 -7.74 2.74
CA GLN A 25 6.98 -6.82 2.90
C GLN A 25 6.80 -5.95 1.65
N GLN A 26 7.88 -5.35 1.15
CA GLN A 26 7.85 -4.52 -0.06
C GLN A 26 7.33 -5.31 -1.26
N TYR A 27 7.82 -6.53 -1.44
CA TYR A 27 7.36 -7.42 -2.49
C TYR A 27 5.88 -7.78 -2.33
N ALA A 28 5.43 -8.11 -1.12
CA ALA A 28 4.02 -8.43 -0.86
C ALA A 28 3.10 -7.23 -1.15
N MET A 29 3.51 -6.01 -0.76
CA MET A 29 2.76 -4.79 -1.08
C MET A 29 2.73 -4.52 -2.60
N GLU A 30 3.85 -4.62 -3.29
CA GLU A 30 3.91 -4.48 -4.76
C GLU A 30 2.98 -5.47 -5.46
N ARG A 31 3.01 -6.75 -5.08
CA ARG A 31 2.20 -7.79 -5.73
C ARG A 31 0.72 -7.72 -5.37
N PHE A 32 0.38 -7.18 -4.20
CA PHE A 32 -0.99 -6.80 -3.89
C PHE A 32 -1.44 -5.61 -4.77
N LEU A 33 -0.62 -4.57 -4.87
CA LEU A 33 -0.89 -3.40 -5.71
C LEU A 33 -1.06 -3.77 -7.18
N TYR A 34 -0.31 -4.75 -7.69
CA TYR A 34 -0.51 -5.29 -9.02
C TYR A 34 -1.90 -5.94 -9.18
N ARG A 35 -2.33 -6.78 -8.23
CA ARG A 35 -3.68 -7.35 -8.25
C ARG A 35 -4.75 -6.26 -8.19
N LEU A 36 -4.54 -5.23 -7.38
CA LEU A 36 -5.44 -4.07 -7.34
C LEU A 36 -5.52 -3.38 -8.71
N SER A 37 -4.39 -3.12 -9.39
CA SER A 37 -4.38 -2.44 -10.69
C SER A 37 -5.03 -3.24 -11.82
N GLU A 38 -4.98 -4.58 -11.74
CA GLU A 38 -5.62 -5.47 -12.72
C GLU A 38 -7.08 -5.80 -12.36
N SER A 39 -7.54 -5.43 -11.16
CA SER A 39 -8.90 -5.71 -10.71
C SER A 39 -9.92 -4.72 -11.28
N ARG A 40 -11.20 -5.11 -11.25
CA ARG A 40 -12.32 -4.20 -11.54
C ARG A 40 -12.42 -2.99 -10.61
N HIS A 41 -11.68 -3.00 -9.50
CA HIS A 41 -11.67 -1.94 -8.49
C HIS A 41 -10.53 -0.95 -8.68
N ALA A 42 -9.70 -1.09 -9.73
CA ALA A 42 -8.50 -0.29 -9.94
C ALA A 42 -8.77 1.23 -9.93
N ASP A 43 -9.89 1.67 -10.52
CA ASP A 43 -10.26 3.09 -10.57
C ASP A 43 -11.03 3.56 -9.33
N SER A 44 -11.33 2.67 -8.37
CA SER A 44 -11.96 3.01 -7.09
C SER A 44 -10.95 3.42 -6.01
N PHE A 45 -9.65 3.27 -6.25
CA PHE A 45 -8.63 3.56 -5.26
C PHE A 45 -7.48 4.38 -5.82
N TYR A 46 -6.98 5.29 -5.00
CA TYR A 46 -5.81 6.13 -5.31
C TYR A 46 -4.72 5.83 -4.29
N LEU A 47 -3.51 5.52 -4.76
CA LEU A 47 -2.34 5.34 -3.91
C LEU A 47 -1.95 6.67 -3.28
N LYS A 48 -1.86 6.69 -1.94
CA LYS A 48 -1.39 7.82 -1.13
C LYS A 48 -0.27 7.41 -0.18
N GLY A 49 0.22 8.36 0.62
CA GLY A 49 1.21 8.10 1.65
C GLY A 49 2.61 7.71 1.15
N ALA A 50 3.37 7.03 2.00
CA ALA A 50 4.82 6.86 1.81
C ALA A 50 5.23 5.93 0.65
N LEU A 51 4.31 5.09 0.16
CA LEU A 51 4.57 4.28 -1.02
C LEU A 51 4.77 5.13 -2.29
N LEU A 52 4.26 6.36 -2.33
CA LEU A 52 4.50 7.28 -3.44
C LEU A 52 5.97 7.70 -3.57
N PHE A 53 6.76 7.61 -2.50
CA PHE A 53 8.20 7.88 -2.59
C PHE A 53 8.93 6.86 -3.47
N TRP A 54 8.37 5.66 -3.63
CA TRP A 54 8.88 4.66 -4.58
C TRP A 54 8.52 5.05 -6.01
N VAL A 55 7.29 5.51 -6.24
CA VAL A 55 6.82 6.00 -7.54
C VAL A 55 7.66 7.18 -8.03
N TRP A 56 8.05 8.08 -7.13
CA TRP A 56 8.89 9.24 -7.46
C TRP A 56 10.39 8.96 -7.44
N ASN A 57 10.80 7.72 -7.17
CA ASN A 57 12.20 7.32 -7.03
C ASN A 57 12.98 8.23 -6.07
N LEU A 58 12.38 8.59 -4.94
CA LEU A 58 12.97 9.50 -3.97
C LEU A 58 14.14 8.80 -3.24
N ALA A 59 15.29 9.45 -3.22
CA ALA A 59 16.47 9.01 -2.46
C ALA A 59 16.24 9.21 -0.96
N GLY A 60 16.81 8.32 -0.14
CA GLY A 60 16.68 8.42 1.33
C GLY A 60 15.26 8.20 1.86
N ARG A 61 14.32 7.72 1.03
CA ARG A 61 12.96 7.38 1.50
C ARG A 61 13.02 6.39 2.67
N ARG A 62 12.20 6.64 3.70
CA ARG A 62 12.05 5.69 4.80
C ARG A 62 11.32 4.42 4.34
N THR A 63 11.46 3.36 5.13
CA THR A 63 10.65 2.16 4.96
C THR A 63 9.20 2.42 5.40
N THR A 64 8.26 1.70 4.77
CA THR A 64 6.84 1.67 5.14
C THR A 64 6.38 0.22 5.11
N MET A 65 5.43 -0.13 5.97
CA MET A 65 4.98 -1.52 6.15
C MET A 65 3.51 -1.73 5.75
N ASP A 66 2.83 -0.64 5.47
CA ASP A 66 1.41 -0.53 5.14
C ASP A 66 1.22 0.15 3.78
N ILE A 67 0.06 -0.13 3.17
CA ILE A 67 -0.43 0.56 1.98
C ILE A 67 -1.46 1.59 2.43
N ALA A 68 -1.31 2.84 2.02
CA ALA A 68 -2.33 3.88 2.23
C ALA A 68 -3.06 4.17 0.91
N LEU A 69 -4.38 4.12 0.93
CA LEU A 69 -5.25 4.37 -0.22
C LEU A 69 -6.29 5.46 0.13
N LEU A 70 -6.76 6.16 -0.89
CA LEU A 70 -8.04 6.88 -0.86
C LEU A 70 -9.09 6.08 -1.64
N GLY A 71 -10.24 5.82 -1.02
CA GLY A 71 -11.35 5.09 -1.63
C GLY A 71 -12.45 5.99 -2.21
N PHE A 72 -12.87 5.70 -3.44
CA PHE A 72 -14.06 6.24 -4.12
C PHE A 72 -15.17 5.20 -4.20
N LEU A 73 -15.62 4.76 -3.03
CA LEU A 73 -16.66 3.76 -2.84
C LEU A 73 -17.29 3.91 -1.46
N ASP A 74 -18.41 3.23 -1.23
CA ASP A 74 -19.02 3.18 0.09
C ASP A 74 -18.06 2.58 1.14
N ASN A 75 -17.99 3.22 2.31
CA ASN A 75 -17.01 2.88 3.33
C ASN A 75 -17.50 1.77 4.29
N SER A 76 -18.59 1.07 3.98
CA SER A 76 -19.06 -0.04 4.82
C SER A 76 -18.03 -1.15 4.89
N LEU A 77 -17.84 -1.68 6.10
CA LEU A 77 -16.87 -2.75 6.35
C LEU A 77 -17.15 -3.99 5.49
N GLU A 78 -18.43 -4.30 5.24
CA GLU A 78 -18.83 -5.42 4.40
C GLU A 78 -18.39 -5.25 2.94
N LEU A 79 -18.64 -4.08 2.35
CA LEU A 79 -18.23 -3.79 0.98
C LEU A 79 -16.71 -3.82 0.86
N ILE A 80 -16.01 -3.15 1.77
CA ILE A 80 -14.54 -3.14 1.78
C ILE A 80 -14.00 -4.58 1.92
N ARG A 81 -14.51 -5.38 2.85
CA ARG A 81 -14.09 -6.78 3.01
C ARG A 81 -14.27 -7.57 1.73
N LYS A 82 -15.41 -7.42 1.06
CA LYS A 82 -15.70 -8.08 -0.21
C LYS A 82 -14.76 -7.64 -1.33
N THR A 83 -14.57 -6.33 -1.49
CA THR A 83 -13.66 -5.74 -2.48
C THR A 83 -12.24 -6.28 -2.34
N PHE A 84 -11.71 -6.33 -1.12
CA PHE A 84 -10.34 -6.80 -0.90
C PHE A 84 -10.21 -8.33 -1.01
N SER A 85 -11.25 -9.11 -0.68
CA SER A 85 -11.28 -10.55 -0.97
C SER A 85 -11.22 -10.82 -2.48
N GLU A 86 -11.98 -10.07 -3.29
CA GLU A 86 -11.91 -10.17 -4.76
C GLU A 86 -10.54 -9.80 -5.32
N ILE A 87 -9.85 -8.81 -4.73
CA ILE A 87 -8.48 -8.44 -5.12
C ILE A 87 -7.49 -9.54 -4.73
N CYS A 88 -7.59 -10.11 -3.52
CA CYS A 88 -6.69 -11.16 -3.04
C CYS A 88 -6.77 -12.44 -3.89
N THR A 89 -7.98 -12.78 -4.35
CA THR A 89 -8.27 -14.00 -5.13
C THR A 89 -8.08 -13.82 -6.64
N LEU A 90 -7.76 -12.59 -7.10
CA LEU A 90 -7.56 -12.32 -8.52
C LEU A 90 -6.44 -13.19 -9.09
N SER A 91 -6.76 -13.96 -10.12
CA SER A 91 -5.78 -14.76 -10.86
C SER A 91 -4.85 -13.84 -11.65
N VAL A 92 -3.55 -13.94 -11.36
CA VAL A 92 -2.48 -13.20 -12.03
C VAL A 92 -1.37 -14.16 -12.44
N ILE A 93 -0.33 -13.65 -13.13
CA ILE A 93 0.90 -14.40 -13.34
C ILE A 93 1.45 -14.88 -11.99
N ASP A 94 1.94 -16.13 -11.92
CA ASP A 94 2.45 -16.73 -10.69
C ASP A 94 3.65 -15.94 -10.16
N ASP A 95 3.38 -15.11 -9.15
CA ASP A 95 4.35 -14.33 -8.40
C ASP A 95 4.72 -15.00 -7.06
N GLY A 96 4.29 -16.24 -6.85
CA GLY A 96 4.58 -17.05 -5.67
C GLY A 96 3.87 -16.61 -4.39
N LEU A 97 3.09 -15.52 -4.40
CA LEU A 97 2.34 -15.04 -3.25
C LEU A 97 0.93 -15.59 -3.23
N HIS A 98 0.55 -16.13 -2.07
CA HIS A 98 -0.83 -16.46 -1.74
C HIS A 98 -1.34 -15.45 -0.72
N PHE A 99 -2.39 -14.71 -1.07
CA PHE A 99 -3.10 -13.83 -0.14
C PHE A 99 -4.31 -14.58 0.44
N ASP A 100 -4.33 -14.76 1.75
CA ASP A 100 -5.33 -15.55 2.46
C ASP A 100 -6.56 -14.66 2.77
N GLU A 101 -7.61 -14.82 1.97
CA GLU A 101 -8.86 -14.07 2.15
C GLU A 101 -9.67 -14.48 3.39
N ASP A 102 -9.47 -15.69 3.92
CA ASP A 102 -10.16 -16.16 5.13
C ASP A 102 -9.68 -15.40 6.38
N THR A 103 -8.41 -14.98 6.36
CA THR A 103 -7.82 -14.12 7.40
C THR A 103 -8.21 -12.66 7.30
N LEU A 104 -8.95 -12.26 6.26
CA LEU A 104 -9.27 -10.86 6.00
C LEU A 104 -10.23 -10.28 7.02
N ARG A 105 -9.82 -9.19 7.65
CA ARG A 105 -10.60 -8.43 8.63
C ARG A 105 -10.57 -6.94 8.26
N SER A 106 -11.72 -6.29 8.38
CA SER A 106 -11.89 -4.86 8.16
C SER A 106 -12.37 -4.20 9.44
N GLN A 107 -11.76 -3.10 9.85
CA GLN A 107 -12.15 -2.35 11.04
C GLN A 107 -12.14 -0.84 10.78
N ARG A 108 -12.96 -0.10 11.52
CA ARG A 108 -12.91 1.37 11.52
C ARG A 108 -11.61 1.83 12.16
N ILE A 109 -10.99 2.85 11.57
CA ILE A 109 -9.86 3.58 12.14
C ILE A 109 -10.16 5.08 12.08
N LYS A 110 -9.54 5.86 12.96
CA LYS A 110 -9.51 7.32 12.83
C LYS A 110 -8.22 7.71 12.13
N GLU A 111 -8.30 8.30 10.93
CA GLU A 111 -7.11 8.84 10.26
C GLU A 111 -6.67 10.15 10.94
N ASP A 112 -7.64 10.96 11.39
CA ASP A 112 -7.49 12.18 12.20
C ASP A 112 -8.77 12.41 13.05
N ALA A 113 -8.93 13.58 13.70
CA ALA A 113 -10.06 13.89 14.57
C ALA A 113 -11.45 13.83 13.88
N ASP A 114 -11.50 14.06 12.55
CA ASP A 114 -12.75 14.33 11.82
C ASP A 114 -13.13 13.25 10.79
N TYR A 115 -12.24 12.30 10.46
CA TYR A 115 -12.49 11.32 9.39
C TYR A 115 -12.33 9.87 9.86
N GLU A 116 -13.35 9.05 9.60
CA GLU A 116 -13.33 7.60 9.79
C GLU A 116 -12.81 6.89 8.53
N GLY A 117 -11.63 6.30 8.64
CA GLY A 117 -11.07 5.39 7.65
C GLY A 117 -11.44 3.94 7.90
N VAL A 118 -11.01 3.07 6.98
CA VAL A 118 -11.11 1.61 7.13
C VAL A 118 -9.73 1.00 7.02
N ARG A 119 -9.35 0.18 8.01
CA ARG A 119 -8.15 -0.65 7.95
C ARG A 119 -8.54 -2.08 7.56
N VAL A 120 -7.84 -2.62 6.58
CA VAL A 120 -7.93 -4.01 6.16
C VAL A 120 -6.64 -4.74 6.57
N LEU A 121 -6.80 -5.87 7.26
CA LEU A 121 -5.72 -6.75 7.70
C LEU A 121 -5.95 -8.16 7.15
N PHE A 122 -4.90 -8.77 6.63
CA PHE A 122 -4.91 -10.15 6.14
C PHE A 122 -3.48 -10.70 6.08
N ARG A 123 -3.33 -12.00 5.82
CA ARG A 123 -2.03 -12.64 5.70
C ARG A 123 -1.69 -12.91 4.24
N ALA A 124 -0.40 -12.84 3.95
CA ALA A 124 0.18 -13.33 2.71
C ALA A 124 1.25 -14.39 3.03
N GLN A 125 1.43 -15.34 2.12
CA GLN A 125 2.42 -16.39 2.24
C GLN A 125 3.25 -16.48 0.97
N LEU A 126 4.58 -16.53 1.14
CA LEU A 126 5.54 -16.85 0.09
C LEU A 126 6.37 -18.05 0.54
N ASP A 127 6.15 -19.21 -0.08
CA ASP A 127 6.75 -20.47 0.36
C ASP A 127 6.43 -20.73 1.84
N THR A 128 7.41 -20.76 2.75
CA THR A 128 7.19 -20.93 4.20
C THR A 128 7.13 -19.60 4.96
N ALA A 129 7.39 -18.47 4.31
CA ALA A 129 7.41 -17.16 4.95
C ALA A 129 6.01 -16.55 4.97
N GLN A 130 5.60 -16.03 6.13
CA GLN A 130 4.34 -15.31 6.32
C GLN A 130 4.57 -13.81 6.43
N VAL A 131 3.62 -13.04 5.90
CA VAL A 131 3.63 -11.57 5.89
C VAL A 131 2.26 -11.10 6.35
N THR A 132 2.23 -10.11 7.23
CA THR A 132 0.98 -9.44 7.58
C THR A 132 0.78 -8.24 6.67
N MET A 133 -0.33 -8.21 5.97
CA MET A 133 -0.74 -7.11 5.11
C MET A 133 -1.61 -6.15 5.91
N GLN A 134 -1.30 -4.87 5.79
CA GLN A 134 -2.12 -3.78 6.33
C GLN A 134 -2.39 -2.77 5.23
N ILE A 135 -3.66 -2.44 5.04
CA ILE A 135 -4.10 -1.46 4.08
C ILE A 135 -5.05 -0.48 4.77
N ASP A 136 -4.64 0.78 4.82
CA ASP A 136 -5.40 1.87 5.42
C ASP A 136 -6.06 2.69 4.32
N ILE A 137 -7.38 2.87 4.44
CA ILE A 137 -8.21 3.51 3.43
C ILE A 137 -8.84 4.74 4.04
N GLY A 138 -8.46 5.91 3.53
CA GLY A 138 -9.13 7.18 3.76
C GLY A 138 -10.32 7.36 2.81
N PHE A 139 -11.23 8.25 3.17
CA PHE A 139 -12.44 8.57 2.38
C PHE A 139 -12.75 10.06 2.47
N GLY A 140 -13.34 10.61 1.42
CA GLY A 140 -13.86 11.98 1.41
C GLY A 140 -12.84 13.06 1.03
N ASP A 141 -11.56 12.71 0.88
CA ASP A 141 -10.53 13.66 0.46
C ASP A 141 -10.78 14.14 -0.99
N SER A 142 -10.76 15.45 -1.19
CA SER A 142 -10.81 16.04 -2.53
C SER A 142 -9.42 15.99 -3.18
N ILE A 143 -9.17 14.99 -4.01
CA ILE A 143 -8.03 15.01 -4.92
C ILE A 143 -8.33 15.98 -6.07
N GLY A 144 -7.50 17.02 -6.20
CA GLY A 144 -7.61 17.99 -7.30
C GLY A 144 -7.43 17.33 -8.68
N GLN A 145 -7.59 18.11 -9.76
CA GLN A 145 -7.54 17.66 -11.18
C GLN A 145 -6.19 17.03 -11.64
N LYS A 146 -5.28 16.69 -10.73
CA LYS A 146 -3.89 16.28 -11.01
C LYS A 146 -3.55 14.83 -10.65
N ALA A 147 -4.49 14.04 -10.12
CA ALA A 147 -4.22 12.62 -9.91
C ALA A 147 -4.05 11.91 -11.26
N CYS A 148 -3.02 11.08 -11.38
CA CYS A 148 -2.65 10.46 -12.65
C CYS A 148 -2.20 9.01 -12.46
N LYS A 149 -2.42 8.19 -13.50
CA LYS A 149 -1.92 6.80 -13.51
C LYS A 149 -0.41 6.81 -13.59
N ARG A 150 0.24 6.16 -12.62
CA ARG A 150 1.70 6.00 -12.54
C ARG A 150 2.05 4.54 -12.34
N ASP A 151 3.22 4.16 -12.84
CA ASP A 151 3.77 2.84 -12.61
C ASP A 151 4.42 2.81 -11.22
N PHE A 152 4.08 1.78 -10.44
CA PHE A 152 4.78 1.46 -9.21
C PHE A 152 5.97 0.55 -9.55
N PRO A 153 7.18 0.81 -9.03
CA PRO A 153 8.35 0.04 -9.40
C PRO A 153 8.26 -1.41 -8.92
N ALA A 154 8.62 -2.36 -9.80
CA ALA A 154 8.71 -3.76 -9.46
C ALA A 154 10.11 -4.14 -8.90
N LEU A 155 10.15 -4.93 -7.84
CA LEU A 155 11.38 -5.42 -7.20
C LEU A 155 12.06 -6.52 -8.01
N LEU A 156 11.27 -7.30 -8.74
CA LEU A 156 11.70 -8.39 -9.61
C LEU A 156 11.21 -8.13 -11.03
N ASP A 157 11.74 -8.88 -11.99
CA ASP A 157 11.28 -8.88 -13.38
C ASP A 157 9.88 -9.51 -13.51
N LEU A 158 8.87 -8.72 -13.14
CA LEU A 158 7.44 -9.02 -13.14
C LEU A 158 6.66 -7.77 -13.62
N PRO A 159 5.43 -7.94 -14.10
CA PRO A 159 4.60 -6.81 -14.52
C PRO A 159 4.43 -5.77 -13.41
N VAL A 160 4.60 -4.49 -13.78
CA VAL A 160 4.50 -3.34 -12.88
C VAL A 160 3.03 -3.01 -12.57
N PRO A 161 2.67 -2.66 -11.31
CA PRO A 161 1.36 -2.11 -10.99
C PRO A 161 1.18 -0.72 -11.62
N ARG A 162 0.04 -0.47 -12.28
CA ARG A 162 -0.30 0.86 -12.81
C ARG A 162 -1.52 1.42 -12.10
N LEU A 163 -1.31 2.38 -11.21
CA LEU A 163 -2.31 2.85 -10.24
C LEU A 163 -2.58 4.34 -10.41
N GLN A 164 -3.78 4.76 -10.03
CA GLN A 164 -4.01 6.18 -9.76
C GLN A 164 -3.20 6.59 -8.54
N CYS A 165 -2.42 7.66 -8.66
CA CYS A 165 -1.55 8.14 -7.58
C CYS A 165 -1.86 9.59 -7.24
N TYR A 166 -1.73 9.94 -5.96
CA TYR A 166 -1.77 11.35 -5.56
C TYR A 166 -0.63 12.14 -6.21
N PRO A 167 -0.89 13.40 -6.59
CA PRO A 167 0.17 14.31 -6.97
C PRO A 167 1.02 14.67 -5.75
N VAL A 168 2.30 15.00 -5.98
CA VAL A 168 3.26 15.35 -4.92
C VAL A 168 2.73 16.49 -4.05
N GLU A 169 2.12 17.49 -4.68
CA GLU A 169 1.60 18.67 -4.01
C GLU A 169 0.50 18.32 -2.99
N THR A 170 -0.36 17.32 -3.29
CA THR A 170 -1.39 16.87 -2.34
C THR A 170 -0.77 16.13 -1.16
N VAL A 171 0.26 15.31 -1.39
CA VAL A 171 0.97 14.63 -0.29
C VAL A 171 1.66 15.62 0.64
N ILE A 172 2.29 16.66 0.09
CA ILE A 172 2.89 17.75 0.88
C ILE A 172 1.82 18.48 1.68
N ALA A 173 0.69 18.83 1.04
CA ALA A 173 -0.41 19.54 1.68
C ALA A 173 -1.01 18.75 2.86
N GLU A 174 -1.32 17.46 2.68
CA GLU A 174 -1.88 16.61 3.75
C GLU A 174 -0.92 16.47 4.92
N LYS A 175 0.37 16.26 4.65
CA LYS A 175 1.38 16.16 5.72
C LYS A 175 1.52 17.46 6.47
N PHE A 176 1.56 18.59 5.77
CA PHE A 176 1.66 19.91 6.38
C PHE A 176 0.40 20.24 7.20
N GLU A 177 -0.79 19.91 6.69
CA GLU A 177 -2.04 20.05 7.44
C GLU A 177 -2.00 19.24 8.73
N ALA A 178 -1.63 17.94 8.67
CA ALA A 178 -1.52 17.11 9.85
C ALA A 178 -0.48 17.65 10.85
N MET A 179 0.64 18.20 10.34
CA MET A 179 1.67 18.83 11.17
C MET A 179 1.13 20.03 11.96
N VAL A 180 0.32 20.87 11.32
CA VAL A 180 -0.25 22.08 11.93
C VAL A 180 -1.45 21.74 12.81
N LYS A 181 -2.40 20.94 12.33
CA LYS A 181 -3.68 20.66 13.00
C LYS A 181 -3.53 19.88 14.31
N LEU A 182 -2.55 18.98 14.38
CA LEU A 182 -2.34 18.17 15.58
C LEU A 182 -1.56 18.91 16.68
N GLU A 183 -0.88 20.01 16.35
CA GLU A 183 -0.11 20.85 17.28
C GLU A 183 0.68 20.03 18.33
N LEU A 184 0.39 20.23 19.62
CA LEU A 184 1.04 19.58 20.76
C LEU A 184 0.72 18.09 20.90
N LEU A 185 -0.32 17.60 20.21
CA LEU A 185 -0.71 16.19 20.19
C LEU A 185 -0.06 15.42 19.02
N ASN A 186 0.79 16.09 18.24
CA ASN A 186 1.39 15.50 17.06
C ASN A 186 2.44 14.44 17.42
N SER A 187 2.11 13.17 17.14
CA SER A 187 3.02 12.03 17.24
C SER A 187 3.60 11.59 15.88
N ARG A 188 3.24 12.29 14.80
CA ARG A 188 3.55 11.93 13.42
C ARG A 188 4.91 12.49 13.00
N MET A 189 5.97 12.22 13.77
CA MET A 189 7.34 12.63 13.45
C MET A 189 7.81 12.18 12.05
N LYS A 190 7.23 11.08 11.54
CA LYS A 190 7.45 10.61 10.17
C LYS A 190 7.04 11.64 9.10
N ASP A 191 6.03 12.46 9.35
CA ASP A 191 5.57 13.46 8.39
C ASP A 191 6.57 14.61 8.27
N PHE A 192 7.31 14.95 9.34
CA PHE A 192 8.43 15.90 9.28
C PHE A 192 9.63 15.36 8.49
N TYR A 193 9.89 14.06 8.56
CA TYR A 193 10.95 13.42 7.77
C TYR A 193 10.58 13.29 6.29
N ASP A 194 9.29 13.11 6.03
CA ASP A 194 8.73 12.92 4.69
C ASP A 194 8.67 14.23 3.87
N ILE A 195 8.78 15.40 4.52
CA ILE A 195 8.83 16.75 3.92
C ILE A 195 10.29 17.20 3.77
#